data_AF-A0A3A5WDQ5-F1
#
_entry.id   AF-A0A3A5WDQ5-F1
#
_cell.length_a   1.000
_cell.length_b   1.000
_cell.length_c   1.000
_cell.angle_alpha   90.00
_cell.angle_beta   90.00
_cell.angle_gamma   90.00
#
_symmetry.space_group_name_H-M   'P 1'
#
loop_
_entity.id
_entity.type
_entity.pdbx_description
1 polymer ?
#
loop_
_entity_poly.entity_id
_entity_poly.type
_entity_poly.pdbx_seq_one_letter_code
_entity_poly.pdbx_strand_id
1 'polypeptide(L)'
;MRRIEESREILYVIRAIDVMMSSGVGLEAAMHTIGRGGYGVISEDFASVLERLQSGKSPGLEKELKKLMTKSETEGYRRLLNTLYTNLTQNTDIVETLKKLGSRMEEERSEAVKEYIEGLGGLPETMLSVGMLSPILIAVLALAPQIVPKDLQGMLGLSGLIPLLPVITVGGLGVTVLLMAFIGRKAHTTDPGL
;
A
#
# COMPACT_ATOMS: atom_id res chain seq x y z
N MET A 1 10.65 1.21 -5.43
CA MET A 1 9.86 0.47 -6.43
C MET A 1 9.89 -1.02 -6.12
N ARG A 2 11.07 -1.62 -5.96
CA ARG A 2 11.27 -3.02 -5.55
C ARG A 2 10.35 -3.54 -4.44
N ARG A 3 10.30 -2.91 -3.25
CA ARG A 3 9.37 -3.31 -2.17
C ARG A 3 7.91 -3.49 -2.62
N ILE A 4 7.40 -2.59 -3.45
CA ILE A 4 6.00 -2.58 -3.89
C ILE A 4 5.75 -3.77 -4.82
N GLU A 5 6.65 -3.99 -5.78
CA GLU A 5 6.56 -5.12 -6.70
C GLU A 5 6.71 -6.46 -5.98
N GLU A 6 7.67 -6.57 -5.05
CA GLU A 6 7.82 -7.78 -4.22
C GLU A 6 6.52 -8.08 -3.46
N SER A 7 5.93 -7.10 -2.77
CA SER A 7 4.68 -7.29 -2.00
C SER A 7 3.48 -7.64 -2.89
N ARG A 8 3.40 -7.07 -4.10
CA ARG A 8 2.30 -7.32 -5.03
C ARG A 8 2.33 -8.75 -5.58
N GLU A 9 3.51 -9.20 -5.97
CA GLU A 9 3.68 -10.44 -6.74
C GLU A 9 3.89 -11.69 -5.86
N ILE A 10 4.32 -11.52 -4.61
CA ILE A 10 4.75 -12.64 -3.75
C ILE A 10 3.69 -13.73 -3.57
N LEU A 11 2.42 -13.36 -3.35
CA LEU A 11 1.35 -14.35 -3.17
C LEU A 11 1.14 -15.19 -4.44
N TYR A 12 1.18 -14.55 -5.61
CA TYR A 12 1.04 -15.24 -6.90
C TYR A 12 2.22 -16.18 -7.15
N VAL A 13 3.44 -15.73 -6.85
CA VAL A 13 4.65 -16.56 -6.96
C VAL A 13 4.57 -17.77 -6.02
N ILE A 14 4.19 -17.58 -4.75
CA ILE A 14 4.06 -18.69 -3.78
C ILE A 14 3.05 -19.71 -4.29
N ARG A 15 1.88 -19.27 -4.79
CA ARG A 15 0.85 -20.17 -5.32
C ARG A 15 1.31 -20.91 -6.57
N ALA A 16 2.03 -20.24 -7.46
CA ALA A 16 2.58 -20.87 -8.66
C ALA A 16 3.64 -21.94 -8.31
N ILE A 17 4.55 -21.64 -7.38
CA ILE A 17 5.55 -22.61 -6.90
C ILE A 17 4.87 -23.78 -6.17
N ASP A 18 3.89 -23.51 -5.29
CA ASP A 18 3.12 -24.53 -4.57
C ASP A 18 2.47 -25.54 -5.54
N VAL A 19 1.78 -25.05 -6.58
CA VAL A 19 1.16 -25.89 -7.61
C VAL A 19 2.21 -26.72 -8.37
N MET A 20 3.30 -26.10 -8.81
CA MET A 20 4.37 -26.80 -9.53
C MET A 20 5.02 -27.88 -8.67
N MET A 21 5.41 -27.55 -7.44
CA MET A 21 6.06 -28.50 -6.54
C MET A 21 5.11 -29.63 -6.11
N SER A 22 3.83 -29.34 -5.91
CA SER A 22 2.79 -30.36 -5.68
C SER A 22 2.64 -31.33 -6.84
N SER A 23 2.89 -30.89 -8.07
CA SER A 23 2.90 -31.74 -9.27
C SER A 23 4.22 -32.51 -9.48
N GLY A 24 5.15 -32.45 -8.53
CA GLY A 24 6.45 -33.12 -8.61
C GLY A 24 7.51 -32.38 -9.43
N VAL A 25 7.27 -31.11 -9.79
CA VAL A 25 8.28 -30.28 -10.47
C VAL A 25 9.38 -29.91 -9.49
N GLY A 26 10.64 -30.15 -9.88
CA GLY A 26 11.80 -29.79 -9.08
C GLY A 26 11.95 -28.26 -8.90
N LEU A 27 12.58 -27.86 -7.80
CA LEU A 27 12.74 -26.45 -7.41
C LEU A 27 13.38 -25.59 -8.52
N GLU A 28 14.44 -26.09 -9.17
CA GLU A 28 15.12 -25.37 -10.24
C GLU A 28 14.21 -25.12 -11.45
N ALA A 29 13.42 -26.12 -11.83
CA ALA A 29 12.46 -26.00 -12.92
C ALA A 29 11.31 -25.04 -12.56
N ALA A 30 10.82 -25.09 -11.32
CA ALA A 30 9.83 -24.15 -10.81
C ALA A 30 10.36 -22.71 -10.83
N MET A 31 11.59 -22.48 -10.32
CA MET A 31 12.26 -21.19 -10.38
C MET A 31 12.47 -20.70 -11.81
N HIS A 32 12.76 -21.61 -12.74
CA HIS A 32 12.91 -21.26 -14.16
C HIS A 32 11.60 -20.80 -14.79
N THR A 33 10.48 -21.45 -14.47
CA THR A 33 9.15 -21.01 -14.90
C THR A 33 8.81 -19.64 -14.32
N ILE A 34 9.02 -19.43 -13.00
CA ILE A 34 8.80 -18.12 -12.37
C ILE A 34 9.72 -17.05 -12.96
N GLY A 35 10.99 -17.35 -13.23
CA GLY A 35 11.94 -16.42 -13.84
C GLY A 35 11.51 -15.92 -15.22
N ARG A 36 10.69 -16.68 -15.95
CA ARG A 36 10.09 -16.29 -17.24
C ARG A 36 8.64 -15.80 -17.14
N GLY A 37 8.03 -15.90 -15.97
CA GLY A 37 6.58 -15.73 -15.76
C GLY A 37 6.10 -14.29 -15.61
N GLY A 38 7.00 -13.29 -15.51
CA GLY A 38 6.62 -11.87 -15.48
C GLY A 38 6.15 -11.33 -14.13
N TYR A 39 6.56 -11.93 -13.01
CA TYR A 39 6.28 -11.52 -11.63
C TYR A 39 7.20 -10.37 -11.14
N GLY A 40 7.41 -9.36 -11.99
CA GLY A 40 8.26 -8.20 -11.73
C GLY A 40 9.67 -8.57 -11.25
N VAL A 41 10.14 -7.86 -10.23
CA VAL A 41 11.48 -8.06 -9.64
C VAL A 41 11.77 -9.50 -9.17
N ILE A 42 10.75 -10.28 -8.77
CA ILE A 42 10.97 -11.68 -8.35
C ILE A 42 11.37 -12.56 -9.55
N SER A 43 10.73 -12.36 -10.71
CA SER A 43 11.13 -13.02 -11.95
C SER A 43 12.55 -12.65 -12.37
N GLU A 44 12.91 -11.37 -12.31
CA GLU A 44 14.26 -10.89 -12.63
C GLU A 44 15.31 -11.52 -11.73
N ASP A 45 15.05 -11.57 -10.42
CA ASP A 45 15.95 -12.17 -9.45
C ASP A 45 16.17 -13.65 -9.76
N PHE A 46 15.11 -14.43 -9.97
CA PHE A 46 15.21 -15.86 -10.27
C PHE A 46 15.89 -16.12 -11.62
N ALA A 47 15.57 -15.36 -12.66
CA ALA A 47 16.25 -15.42 -13.94
C ALA A 47 17.76 -15.16 -13.79
N SER A 48 18.14 -14.12 -13.04
CA SER A 48 19.53 -13.76 -12.80
C SER A 48 20.29 -14.84 -12.01
N VAL A 49 19.62 -15.52 -11.07
CA VAL A 49 20.20 -16.63 -10.31
C VAL A 49 20.47 -17.82 -11.23
N LEU A 50 19.49 -18.18 -12.06
CA LEU A 50 19.62 -19.30 -12.99
C LEU A 50 20.69 -19.06 -14.05
N GLU A 51 20.81 -17.84 -14.57
CA GLU A 51 21.88 -17.45 -15.50
C GLU A 51 23.27 -17.59 -14.85
N ARG A 52 23.42 -17.16 -13.59
CA ARG A 52 24.69 -17.31 -12.84
C ARG A 52 25.03 -18.77 -12.56
N LEU A 53 24.03 -19.62 -12.32
CA LEU A 53 24.21 -21.06 -12.15
C LEU A 53 24.65 -21.72 -13.46
N GLN A 54 23.96 -21.43 -14.57
CA GLN A 54 24.28 -21.99 -15.88
C GLN A 54 25.66 -21.57 -16.40
N SER A 55 26.07 -20.32 -16.13
CA SER A 55 27.38 -19.81 -16.53
C SER A 55 28.54 -20.28 -15.63
N GLY A 56 28.28 -21.10 -14.60
CA GLY A 56 29.30 -21.57 -13.65
C GLY A 56 29.89 -20.47 -12.76
N LYS A 57 29.31 -19.25 -12.80
CA LYS A 57 29.75 -18.10 -11.99
C LYS A 57 29.18 -18.13 -10.57
N SER A 58 28.24 -19.03 -10.30
CA SER A 58 27.64 -19.23 -8.99
C SER A 58 28.23 -20.45 -8.28
N PRO A 59 28.51 -20.36 -6.98
CA PRO A 59 28.96 -21.48 -6.16
C PRO A 59 27.84 -22.44 -5.72
N GLY A 60 26.62 -22.29 -6.23
CA GLY A 60 25.47 -23.16 -5.96
C GLY A 60 24.16 -22.40 -5.66
N LEU A 61 23.01 -23.05 -5.89
CA LEU A 61 21.68 -22.43 -5.74
C LEU A 61 21.42 -21.95 -4.29
N GLU A 62 21.86 -22.73 -3.30
CA GLU A 62 21.76 -22.40 -1.87
C GLU A 62 22.38 -21.04 -1.53
N LYS A 63 23.57 -20.77 -2.08
CA LYS A 63 24.30 -19.52 -1.84
C LYS A 63 23.65 -18.33 -2.54
N GLU A 64 23.08 -18.54 -3.72
CA GLU A 64 22.33 -17.51 -4.43
C GLU A 64 21.01 -17.17 -3.75
N LEU A 65 20.29 -18.16 -3.22
CA LEU A 65 19.08 -17.92 -2.41
C LEU A 65 19.42 -17.08 -1.16
N LYS A 66 20.53 -17.37 -0.47
CA LYS A 66 21.01 -16.55 0.64
C LYS A 66 21.32 -15.10 0.24
N LYS A 67 21.91 -14.88 -0.96
CA LYS A 67 22.14 -13.52 -1.48
C LYS A 67 20.83 -12.81 -1.80
N LEU A 68 19.83 -13.51 -2.33
CA LEU A 68 18.52 -12.91 -2.55
C LEU A 68 17.84 -12.53 -1.23
N MET A 69 18.02 -13.32 -0.16
CA MET A 69 17.47 -12.99 1.15
C MET A 69 18.00 -11.65 1.68
N THR A 70 19.29 -11.33 1.44
CA THR A 70 19.85 -10.03 1.84
C THR A 70 19.43 -8.88 0.94
N LYS A 71 19.11 -9.16 -0.33
CA LYS A 71 18.63 -8.16 -1.32
C LYS A 71 17.14 -7.84 -1.20
N SER A 72 16.33 -8.81 -0.77
CA SER A 72 14.88 -8.66 -0.64
C SER A 72 14.50 -7.58 0.38
N GLU A 73 13.45 -6.81 0.10
CA GLU A 73 12.99 -5.68 0.92
C GLU A 73 11.73 -6.01 1.74
N THR A 74 11.04 -7.10 1.38
CA THR A 74 9.79 -7.55 1.99
C THR A 74 9.97 -8.83 2.81
N GLU A 75 9.18 -8.96 3.88
CA GLU A 75 9.25 -10.13 4.74
C GLU A 75 8.69 -11.38 4.05
N GLY A 76 7.59 -11.25 3.30
CA GLY A 76 7.01 -12.35 2.53
C GLY A 76 8.01 -12.97 1.55
N TYR A 77 8.79 -12.15 0.84
CA TYR A 77 9.82 -12.65 -0.06
C TYR A 77 10.98 -13.31 0.67
N ARG A 78 11.45 -12.74 1.80
CA ARG A 78 12.46 -13.39 2.65
C ARG A 78 11.99 -14.75 3.16
N ARG A 79 10.74 -14.84 3.60
CA ARG A 79 10.12 -16.08 4.08
C ARG A 79 10.07 -17.13 2.96
N LEU A 80 9.64 -16.76 1.75
CA LEU A 80 9.67 -17.65 0.58
C LEU A 80 11.09 -18.15 0.31
N LEU A 81 12.07 -17.25 0.15
CA LEU A 81 13.45 -17.60 -0.13
C LEU A 81 14.05 -18.53 0.94
N ASN A 82 13.72 -18.29 2.22
CA ASN A 82 14.13 -19.15 3.32
C ASN A 82 13.49 -20.54 3.25
N THR A 83 12.21 -20.64 2.87
CA THR A 83 11.53 -21.92 2.62
C THR A 83 12.21 -22.70 1.50
N LEU A 84 12.52 -22.05 0.36
CA LEU A 84 13.24 -22.69 -0.76
C LEU A 84 14.64 -23.15 -0.34
N TYR A 85 15.37 -22.31 0.39
CA TYR A 85 16.71 -22.62 0.89
C TYR A 85 16.71 -23.81 1.87
N THR A 86 15.72 -23.85 2.77
CA THR A 86 15.60 -24.93 3.77
C THR A 86 15.26 -26.26 3.09
N ASN A 87 14.35 -26.26 2.11
CA ASN A 87 14.06 -27.47 1.34
C ASN A 87 15.31 -27.99 0.61
N LEU A 88 16.06 -27.11 -0.05
CA LEU A 88 17.26 -27.48 -0.79
C LEU A 88 18.36 -28.07 0.11
N THR A 89 18.53 -27.53 1.33
CA THR A 89 19.61 -27.94 2.24
C THR A 89 19.23 -29.07 3.19
N GLN A 90 17.94 -29.19 3.53
CA GLN A 90 17.46 -30.11 4.59
C GLN A 90 16.48 -31.16 4.08
N ASN A 91 16.14 -31.20 2.78
CA ASN A 91 15.19 -32.14 2.18
C ASN A 91 13.84 -32.22 2.94
N THR A 92 13.33 -31.07 3.37
CA THR A 92 12.06 -30.96 4.09
C THR A 92 10.85 -31.00 3.16
N ASP A 93 9.66 -31.30 3.69
CA ASP A 93 8.40 -31.17 2.96
C ASP A 93 8.10 -29.69 2.65
N ILE A 94 8.48 -29.29 1.43
CA ILE A 94 8.28 -27.93 0.92
C ILE A 94 6.84 -27.65 0.55
N VAL A 95 6.06 -28.66 0.15
CA VAL A 95 4.68 -28.46 -0.31
C VAL A 95 3.82 -28.03 0.86
N GLU A 96 3.88 -28.74 1.99
CA GLU A 96 3.14 -28.33 3.19
C GLU A 96 3.57 -26.94 3.68
N THR A 97 4.88 -26.65 3.61
CA THR A 97 5.44 -25.37 4.05
C THR A 97 5.00 -24.21 3.15
N LEU A 98 5.00 -24.39 1.83
CA LEU A 98 4.54 -23.41 0.86
C LEU A 98 3.04 -23.15 0.99
N LYS A 99 2.24 -24.20 1.21
CA LYS A 99 0.80 -24.06 1.43
C LYS A 99 0.51 -23.21 2.68
N LYS A 100 1.20 -23.50 3.80
CA LYS A 100 1.09 -22.70 5.03
C LYS A 100 1.54 -21.26 4.82
N LEU A 101 2.64 -21.05 4.10
CA LEU A 101 3.13 -19.71 3.78
C LEU A 101 2.14 -18.93 2.90
N GLY A 102 1.59 -19.58 1.87
CA GLY A 102 0.59 -19.00 0.98
C GLY A 102 -0.68 -18.59 1.71
N SER A 103 -1.20 -19.44 2.61
CA SER A 103 -2.35 -19.10 3.45
C SER A 103 -2.08 -17.90 4.36
N ARG A 104 -0.88 -17.79 4.94
CA ARG A 104 -0.50 -16.61 5.75
C ARG A 104 -0.44 -15.33 4.92
N MET A 105 0.15 -15.40 3.74
CA MET A 105 0.22 -14.23 2.83
C MET A 105 -1.16 -13.81 2.32
N GLU A 106 -2.06 -14.76 2.13
CA GLU A 106 -3.46 -14.48 1.77
C GLU A 106 -4.22 -13.83 2.94
N GLU A 107 -4.00 -14.29 4.17
CA GLU A 107 -4.56 -13.68 5.38
C GLU A 107 -4.04 -12.25 5.57
N GLU A 108 -2.71 -12.03 5.50
CA GLU A 108 -2.09 -10.70 5.57
C GLU A 108 -2.65 -9.76 4.48
N ARG A 109 -2.83 -10.26 3.25
CA ARG A 109 -3.42 -9.48 2.16
C ARG A 109 -4.90 -9.17 2.40
N SER A 110 -5.66 -10.13 2.92
CA SER A 110 -7.08 -9.95 3.23
C SER A 110 -7.28 -8.95 4.36
N GLU A 111 -6.43 -8.99 5.38
CA GLU A 111 -6.41 -8.02 6.47
C GLU A 111 -6.07 -6.61 5.97
N ALA A 112 -5.05 -6.47 5.11
CA ALA A 112 -4.72 -5.18 4.51
C ALA A 112 -5.88 -4.60 3.67
N VAL A 113 -6.58 -5.44 2.90
CA VAL A 113 -7.78 -5.02 2.15
C VAL A 113 -8.91 -4.64 3.10
N LYS A 114 -9.11 -5.39 4.18
CA LYS A 114 -10.11 -5.08 5.20
C LYS A 114 -9.81 -3.74 5.88
N GLU A 115 -8.58 -3.50 6.30
CA GLU A 115 -8.14 -2.23 6.88
C GLU A 115 -8.35 -1.07 5.89
N TYR A 116 -8.04 -1.28 4.61
CA TYR A 116 -8.31 -0.30 3.56
C TYR A 116 -9.82 0.00 3.43
N ILE A 117 -10.67 -1.03 3.41
CA ILE A 117 -12.13 -0.87 3.35
C ILE A 117 -12.66 -0.15 4.59
N GLU A 118 -12.19 -0.50 5.78
CA GLU A 118 -12.55 0.17 7.04
C GLU A 118 -12.13 1.63 7.02
N GLY A 119 -10.92 1.92 6.55
CA GLY A 119 -10.42 3.27 6.33
C GLY A 119 -11.24 4.05 5.29
N LEU A 120 -11.74 3.39 4.25
CA LEU A 120 -12.61 3.99 3.25
C LEU A 120 -14.04 4.24 3.75
N GLY A 121 -14.58 3.38 4.61
CA GLY A 121 -15.98 3.43 5.06
C GLY A 121 -16.38 4.76 5.70
N GLY A 122 -15.46 5.39 6.44
CA GLY A 122 -15.69 6.71 7.07
C GLY A 122 -15.42 7.91 6.16
N LEU A 123 -14.84 7.72 4.97
CA LEU A 123 -14.47 8.84 4.10
C LEU A 123 -15.67 9.55 3.46
N PRO A 124 -16.69 8.86 2.92
CA PRO A 124 -17.86 9.53 2.36
C PRO A 124 -18.56 10.39 3.42
N GLU A 125 -18.75 9.86 4.62
CA GLU A 125 -19.40 10.59 5.72
C GLU A 125 -18.60 11.82 6.15
N THR A 126 -17.28 11.70 6.30
CA THR A 126 -16.42 12.84 6.65
C THR A 126 -16.37 13.89 5.55
N MET A 127 -16.29 13.48 4.27
CA MET A 127 -16.34 14.42 3.14
C MET A 127 -17.67 15.15 3.03
N LEU A 128 -18.79 14.44 3.17
CA LEU A 128 -20.13 15.04 3.17
C LEU A 128 -20.30 16.00 4.35
N SER A 129 -19.88 15.59 5.54
CA SER A 129 -19.96 16.42 6.75
C SER A 129 -19.13 17.69 6.61
N VAL A 130 -17.87 17.60 6.15
CA VAL A 130 -17.02 18.77 5.92
C VAL A 130 -17.61 19.65 4.81
N GLY A 131 -18.07 19.05 3.71
CA GLY A 131 -18.65 19.76 2.57
C GLY A 131 -19.94 20.50 2.89
N MET A 132 -20.75 20.00 3.84
CA MET A 132 -21.99 20.65 4.25
C MET A 132 -21.80 21.59 5.45
N LEU A 133 -21.14 21.13 6.51
CA LEU A 133 -21.02 21.89 7.77
C LEU A 133 -20.09 23.10 7.63
N SER A 134 -19.00 22.98 6.86
CA SER A 134 -18.04 24.06 6.75
C SER A 134 -18.61 25.31 6.06
N PRO A 135 -19.33 25.22 4.91
CA PRO A 135 -20.02 26.37 4.33
C PRO A 135 -21.04 27.00 5.27
N ILE A 136 -21.81 26.18 6.01
CA ILE A 136 -22.80 26.68 6.98
C ILE A 136 -22.10 27.46 8.10
N LEU A 137 -21.04 26.90 8.68
CA LEU A 137 -20.31 27.53 9.78
C LEU A 137 -19.64 28.84 9.33
N ILE A 138 -19.03 28.85 8.14
CA ILE A 138 -18.43 30.04 7.55
C ILE A 138 -19.49 31.12 7.30
N ALA A 139 -20.67 30.74 6.78
CA ALA A 139 -21.77 31.67 6.55
C ALA A 139 -22.29 32.28 7.86
N VAL A 140 -22.47 31.47 8.92
CA VAL A 140 -22.90 31.95 10.24
C VAL A 140 -21.88 32.92 10.84
N LEU A 141 -20.59 32.58 10.80
CA LEU A 141 -19.52 33.45 11.29
C LEU A 141 -19.40 34.74 10.47
N ALA A 142 -19.66 34.69 9.17
CA ALA A 142 -19.65 35.87 8.31
C ALA A 142 -20.84 36.81 8.56
N LEU A 143 -21.98 36.27 9.00
CA LEU A 143 -23.16 37.07 9.34
C LEU A 143 -23.09 37.67 10.74
N ALA A 144 -22.36 37.05 11.67
CA ALA A 144 -22.31 37.48 13.08
C ALA A 144 -21.97 38.98 13.28
N PRO A 145 -20.96 39.57 12.61
CA PRO A 145 -20.66 40.99 12.75
C PRO A 145 -21.75 41.93 12.24
N GLN A 146 -22.61 41.46 11.32
CA GLN A 146 -23.68 42.26 10.70
C GLN A 146 -24.92 42.37 11.60
N ILE A 147 -25.12 41.39 12.50
CA ILE A 147 -26.29 41.32 13.40
C ILE A 147 -26.04 42.14 14.68
N VAL A 148 -24.78 42.35 15.06
CA VAL A 148 -24.39 43.15 16.22
C VAL A 148 -24.74 44.64 15.99
N PRO A 149 -25.31 45.37 16.97
CA PRO A 149 -25.58 46.81 16.83
C PRO A 149 -24.32 47.63 16.52
N LYS A 150 -24.43 48.67 15.68
CA LYS A 150 -23.28 49.47 15.20
C LYS A 150 -22.41 50.07 16.32
N ASP A 151 -23.03 50.52 17.42
CA ASP A 151 -22.31 51.07 18.58
C ASP A 151 -21.43 50.00 19.23
N LEU A 152 -21.92 48.77 19.28
CA LEU A 152 -21.22 47.61 19.83
C LEU A 152 -20.18 47.05 18.82
N GLN A 153 -20.44 47.15 17.51
CA GLN A 153 -19.47 46.80 16.47
C GLN A 153 -18.20 47.66 16.57
N GLY A 154 -18.37 48.98 16.77
CA GLY A 154 -17.25 49.91 16.94
C GLY A 154 -16.46 49.64 18.21
N MET A 155 -17.15 49.35 19.31
CA MET A 155 -16.52 49.03 20.60
C MET A 155 -15.74 47.71 20.59
N LEU A 156 -16.20 46.71 19.82
CA LEU A 156 -15.55 45.40 19.66
C LEU A 156 -14.54 45.35 18.51
N GLY A 157 -14.32 46.45 17.79
CA GLY A 157 -13.42 46.49 16.63
C GLY A 157 -13.90 45.69 15.42
N LEU A 158 -15.18 45.28 15.39
CA LEU A 158 -15.75 44.44 14.33
C LEU A 158 -16.02 45.23 13.04
N SER A 159 -16.13 46.55 13.12
CA SER A 159 -16.40 47.46 11.99
C SER A 159 -15.37 47.32 10.86
N GLY A 160 -14.10 47.08 11.21
CA GLY A 160 -13.02 46.89 10.23
C GLY A 160 -13.04 45.54 9.52
N LEU A 161 -13.77 44.55 10.05
CA LEU A 161 -13.90 43.21 9.47
C LEU A 161 -15.01 43.14 8.40
N ILE A 162 -16.04 43.98 8.53
CA ILE A 162 -17.19 44.01 7.60
C ILE A 162 -16.79 44.12 6.12
N PRO A 163 -15.91 45.05 5.70
CA PRO A 163 -15.50 45.13 4.28
C PRO A 163 -14.66 43.94 3.83
N LEU A 164 -14.05 43.19 4.76
CA LEU A 164 -13.25 42.00 4.47
C LEU A 164 -14.09 40.71 4.45
N LEU A 165 -15.34 40.74 4.92
CA LEU A 165 -16.20 39.56 5.02
C LEU A 165 -16.32 38.77 3.70
N PRO A 166 -16.54 39.38 2.52
CA PRO A 166 -16.62 38.62 1.27
C PRO A 166 -15.33 37.84 0.98
N VAL A 167 -14.18 38.44 1.26
CA VAL A 167 -12.87 37.80 1.08
C VAL A 167 -12.67 36.67 2.10
N ILE A 168 -13.08 36.86 3.35
CA ILE A 168 -13.00 35.84 4.40
C ILE A 168 -13.93 34.66 4.09
N THR A 169 -15.15 34.92 3.61
CA THR A 169 -16.12 33.88 3.24
C THR A 169 -15.63 33.09 2.03
N VAL A 170 -15.25 33.76 0.94
CA VAL A 170 -14.76 33.09 -0.27
C VAL A 170 -13.44 32.36 0.00
N GLY A 171 -12.52 32.97 0.75
CA GLY A 171 -11.28 32.35 1.19
C GLY A 171 -11.53 31.12 2.07
N GLY A 172 -12.46 31.21 3.02
CA GLY A 172 -12.87 30.10 3.87
C GLY A 172 -13.43 28.93 3.08
N LEU A 173 -14.33 29.20 2.12
CA LEU A 173 -14.87 28.16 1.22
C LEU A 173 -13.77 27.52 0.36
N GLY A 174 -12.81 28.32 -0.11
CA GLY A 174 -11.63 27.82 -0.81
C GLY A 174 -10.78 26.86 0.04
N VAL A 175 -10.58 27.20 1.32
CA VAL A 175 -9.91 26.31 2.28
C VAL A 175 -10.69 25.01 2.48
N THR A 176 -12.03 25.05 2.57
CA THR A 176 -12.87 23.84 2.68
C THR A 176 -12.66 22.90 1.49
N VAL A 177 -12.65 23.44 0.27
CA VAL A 177 -12.43 22.65 -0.95
C VAL A 177 -11.03 22.04 -0.96
N LEU A 178 -10.00 22.79 -0.57
CA LEU A 178 -8.63 22.27 -0.43
C LEU A 178 -8.54 21.17 0.62
N LEU A 179 -9.24 21.32 1.74
CA LEU A 179 -9.27 20.33 2.81
C LEU A 179 -9.93 19.03 2.34
N MET A 180 -11.05 19.13 1.61
CA MET A 180 -11.69 17.98 0.97
C MET A 180 -10.78 17.31 -0.06
N ALA A 181 -10.09 18.09 -0.90
CA ALA A 181 -9.12 17.56 -1.86
C ALA A 181 -7.96 16.83 -1.17
N PHE A 182 -7.50 17.33 -0.02
CA PHE A 182 -6.45 16.69 0.77
C PHE A 182 -6.92 15.37 1.40
N ILE A 183 -8.13 15.34 1.96
CA ILE A 183 -8.75 14.11 2.49
C ILE A 183 -8.87 13.06 1.38
N GLY A 184 -9.38 13.45 0.20
CA GLY A 184 -9.53 12.54 -0.94
C GLY A 184 -8.20 12.03 -1.48
N ARG A 185 -7.18 12.89 -1.56
CA ARG A 185 -5.84 12.46 -1.98
C ARG A 185 -5.22 11.48 -0.99
N LYS A 186 -5.34 11.73 0.32
CA LYS A 186 -4.83 10.83 1.36
C LYS A 186 -5.47 9.44 1.27
N ALA A 187 -6.77 9.38 0.98
CA ALA A 187 -7.49 8.13 0.77
C ALA A 187 -6.95 7.31 -0.40
N HIS A 188 -6.77 7.97 -1.57
CA HIS A 188 -6.22 7.32 -2.76
C HIS A 188 -4.79 6.83 -2.55
N THR A 189 -3.98 7.51 -1.74
CA THR A 189 -2.58 7.11 -1.49
C THR A 189 -2.42 5.92 -0.55
N THR A 190 -3.50 5.48 0.12
CA THR A 190 -3.49 4.34 1.04
C THR A 190 -3.93 3.03 0.37
N ASP A 191 -4.14 3.04 -0.95
CA ASP A 191 -4.46 1.83 -1.72
C ASP A 191 -3.36 0.76 -1.49
N PRO A 192 -3.72 -0.44 -0.97
CA PRO A 192 -2.77 -1.52 -0.72
C PRO A 192 -2.16 -2.13 -2.00
N GLY A 193 -2.47 -1.59 -3.17
CA GLY A 193 -1.83 -1.95 -4.43
C GLY A 193 -2.50 -3.14 -5.09
N LEU A 194 -3.80 -2.99 -5.37
CA LEU A 194 -4.41 -3.70 -6.49
C LEU A 194 -3.83 -3.21 -7.84
#